data_AF-A0A9W4D1W5-F1
#
_entry.id   AF-A0A9W4D1W5-F1
#
_cell.length_a   1.000
_cell.length_b   1.000
_cell.length_c   1.000
_cell.angle_alpha   90.00
_cell.angle_beta   90.00
_cell.angle_gamma   90.00
#
_symmetry.space_group_name_H-M   'P 1'
#
loop_
_entity.id
_entity.type
_entity.pdbx_description
1 polymer ?
#
loop_
_entity_poly.entity_id
_entity_poly.type
_entity_poly.pdbx_seq_one_letter_code
_entity_poly.pdbx_strand_id
1 'polypeptide(L)'
;MFGNLGKIRQKLLLLFLLIGLLLSPVLLFKPVPALASSFDLGEPVNAPENLNPVITHFLEEIPPRYYAIMKIQDLQNLIQQGDLVLIDVREPSEYAFGHIPTAINIPLRSLTQNIDQIPQDRPVVLYCTTGYRTAMGVMALELLGYQNVRGFPPSIQGWKAAGQLLETVL
;
A
#
# COMPACT_ATOMS: atom_id res chain seq x y z
N MET A 1 4.36 -26.03 -60.21
CA MET A 1 3.75 -24.69 -60.15
C MET A 1 3.58 -24.26 -58.69
N PHE A 2 4.60 -23.68 -58.04
CA PHE A 2 4.52 -23.25 -56.61
C PHE A 2 5.01 -21.81 -56.36
N GLY A 3 5.38 -21.05 -57.40
CA GLY A 3 6.01 -19.73 -57.26
C GLY A 3 5.07 -18.55 -56.95
N ASN A 4 3.75 -18.72 -57.03
CA ASN A 4 2.80 -17.60 -56.88
C ASN A 4 2.32 -17.40 -55.43
N LEU A 5 2.30 -18.47 -54.63
CA LEU A 5 1.76 -18.44 -53.25
C LEU A 5 2.70 -17.68 -52.28
N GLY A 6 4.02 -17.79 -52.49
CA GLY A 6 5.03 -17.04 -51.71
C GLY A 6 4.98 -15.54 -51.99
N LYS A 7 4.76 -15.15 -53.26
CA LYS A 7 4.62 -13.73 -53.64
C LYS A 7 3.36 -13.09 -53.08
N ILE A 8 2.26 -13.85 -53.00
CA ILE A 8 1.00 -13.39 -52.38
C ILE A 8 1.18 -13.19 -50.88
N ARG A 9 1.83 -14.14 -50.17
CA ARG A 9 2.13 -14.00 -48.73
C ARG A 9 3.01 -12.80 -48.42
N GLN A 10 4.04 -12.54 -49.23
CA GLN A 10 4.93 -11.40 -49.05
C GLN A 10 4.23 -10.06 -49.31
N LYS A 11 3.37 -9.98 -50.34
CA LYS A 11 2.51 -8.81 -50.58
C LYS A 11 1.50 -8.57 -49.46
N LEU A 12 0.92 -9.63 -48.89
CA LEU A 12 -0.02 -9.52 -47.77
C LEU A 12 0.69 -9.03 -46.50
N LEU A 13 1.88 -9.56 -46.19
CA LEU A 13 2.69 -9.09 -45.06
C LEU A 13 3.06 -7.60 -45.19
N LEU A 14 3.50 -7.16 -46.38
CA LEU A 14 3.83 -5.76 -46.65
C LEU A 14 2.61 -4.84 -46.51
N LEU A 15 1.43 -5.31 -46.94
CA LEU A 15 0.17 -4.58 -46.78
C LEU A 15 -0.22 -4.43 -45.30
N PHE A 16 -0.10 -5.48 -44.48
CA PHE A 16 -0.35 -5.40 -43.04
C PHE A 16 0.64 -4.47 -42.33
N LEU A 17 1.90 -4.41 -42.76
CA LEU A 17 2.93 -3.54 -42.20
C LEU A 17 2.68 -2.05 -42.55
N LEU A 18 2.23 -1.78 -43.77
CA LEU A 18 1.82 -0.44 -44.23
C LEU A 18 0.54 0.03 -43.52
N ILE A 19 -0.46 -0.84 -43.37
CA ILE A 19 -1.70 -0.54 -42.65
C ILE A 19 -1.43 -0.34 -41.15
N GLY A 20 -0.55 -1.14 -40.54
CA GLY A 20 -0.12 -0.97 -39.15
C GLY A 20 0.62 0.34 -38.88
N LEU A 21 1.34 0.88 -39.86
CA LEU A 21 1.95 2.21 -39.76
C LEU A 21 0.90 3.33 -39.85
N LEU A 22 -0.10 3.18 -40.71
CA LEU A 22 -1.19 4.15 -40.92
C LEU A 22 -2.25 4.13 -39.80
N LEU A 23 -2.34 3.05 -39.03
CA LEU A 23 -3.23 2.89 -37.88
C LEU A 23 -2.50 2.98 -36.53
N SER A 24 -1.21 3.31 -36.52
CA SER A 24 -0.57 3.72 -35.27
C SER A 24 -1.26 5.01 -34.82
N PRO A 25 -2.01 5.04 -33.70
CA PRO A 25 -2.29 6.30 -33.08
C PRO A 25 -0.93 6.71 -32.54
N VAL A 26 -0.18 7.49 -33.33
CA VAL A 26 0.80 8.41 -32.74
C VAL A 26 -0.04 9.15 -31.71
N LEU A 27 0.16 8.73 -30.47
CA LEU A 27 -0.66 9.08 -29.35
C LEU A 27 -0.78 10.59 -29.38
N LEU A 28 -1.99 11.07 -29.63
CA LEU A 28 -2.37 12.42 -29.29
C LEU A 28 -2.43 12.44 -27.76
N PHE A 29 -1.25 12.33 -27.12
CA PHE A 29 -1.01 12.79 -25.77
C PHE A 29 -1.28 14.28 -25.83
N LYS A 30 -2.57 14.64 -25.74
CA LYS A 30 -2.92 15.96 -25.25
C LYS A 30 -2.24 16.04 -23.89
N PRO A 31 -1.36 17.03 -23.65
CA PRO A 31 -0.81 17.21 -22.32
C PRO A 31 -2.00 17.25 -21.38
N VAL A 32 -2.05 16.30 -20.44
CA VAL A 32 -2.97 16.41 -19.31
C VAL A 32 -2.62 17.77 -18.71
N PRO A 33 -3.55 18.74 -18.68
CA PRO A 33 -3.26 20.03 -18.09
C PRO A 33 -2.72 19.73 -16.71
N ALA A 34 -1.53 20.26 -16.40
CA ALA A 34 -0.98 20.15 -15.07
C ALA A 34 -2.04 20.70 -14.12
N LEU A 35 -2.77 19.81 -13.45
CA LEU A 35 -3.66 20.19 -12.39
C LEU A 35 -2.75 20.52 -11.21
N ALA A 36 -2.08 21.66 -11.30
CA ALA A 36 -1.45 22.30 -10.18
C ALA A 36 -2.56 22.87 -9.30
N SER A 37 -3.43 22.00 -8.76
CA SER A 37 -3.85 22.23 -7.40
C SER A 37 -2.60 21.94 -6.58
N SER A 38 -1.85 22.98 -6.24
CA SER A 38 -0.89 22.88 -5.15
C SER A 38 -1.65 22.22 -4.01
N PHE A 39 -1.24 21.01 -3.64
CA PHE A 39 -1.76 20.37 -2.45
C PHE A 39 -1.33 21.28 -1.30
N ASP A 40 -2.26 22.13 -0.86
CA ASP A 40 -2.00 23.08 0.22
C ASP A 40 -1.96 22.25 1.50
N LEU A 41 -0.74 21.92 1.91
CA LEU A 41 -0.47 21.27 3.20
C LEU A 41 -0.78 22.20 4.39
N GLY A 42 -1.14 23.46 4.11
CA GLY A 42 -1.08 24.55 5.07
C GLY A 42 0.35 24.90 5.42
N GLU A 43 0.53 26.04 6.10
CA GLU A 43 1.75 26.26 6.87
C GLU A 43 1.82 25.18 7.96
N PRO A 44 3.00 24.59 8.21
CA PRO A 44 3.15 23.61 9.28
C PRO A 44 2.76 24.25 10.62
N VAL A 45 1.59 23.88 11.12
CA VAL A 45 1.04 24.40 12.37
C VAL A 45 1.85 23.80 13.51
N ASN A 46 2.94 24.46 13.91
CA ASN A 46 3.89 24.04 14.94
C ASN A 46 4.82 22.87 14.54
N ALA A 47 5.46 22.91 13.38
CA ALA A 47 6.61 22.02 13.16
C ALA A 47 7.67 22.34 14.25
N PRO A 48 8.12 21.35 15.03
CA PRO A 48 9.23 21.59 15.95
C PRO A 48 10.42 22.08 15.14
N GLU A 49 11.19 23.01 15.71
CA GLU A 49 12.36 23.64 15.07
C GLU A 49 13.39 22.60 14.56
N ASN A 50 13.29 21.36 15.05
CA ASN A 50 14.14 20.22 14.74
C ASN A 50 13.45 19.07 13.97
N LEU A 51 12.41 19.35 13.17
CA LEU A 51 11.68 18.30 12.43
C LEU A 51 12.51 17.68 11.29
N ASN A 52 13.31 18.50 10.58
CA ASN A 52 14.07 18.05 9.40
C ASN A 52 15.03 16.90 9.75
N PRO A 53 15.86 16.99 10.81
CA PRO A 53 16.76 15.88 11.15
C PRO A 53 16.05 14.59 11.53
N VAL A 54 14.88 14.67 12.18
CA VAL A 54 14.08 13.48 12.53
C VAL A 54 13.56 12.78 11.27
N ILE A 55 13.00 13.55 10.33
CA ILE A 55 12.50 13.00 9.06
C ILE A 55 13.66 12.47 8.23
N THR A 56 14.75 13.23 8.09
CA THR A 56 15.95 12.81 7.36
C THR A 56 16.49 11.50 7.92
N HIS A 57 16.65 11.41 9.24
CA HIS A 57 17.11 10.17 9.89
C HIS A 57 16.19 8.99 9.60
N PHE A 58 14.87 9.18 9.71
CA PHE A 58 13.91 8.12 9.38
C PHE A 58 14.02 7.66 7.93
N LEU A 59 14.21 8.59 6.98
CA LEU A 59 14.31 8.28 5.55
C LEU A 59 15.64 7.64 5.15
N GLU A 60 16.73 7.99 5.83
CA GLU A 60 18.05 7.39 5.62
C GLU A 60 18.13 5.99 6.23
N GLU A 61 17.55 5.81 7.41
CA GLU A 61 17.68 4.59 8.22
C GLU A 61 16.43 3.70 8.21
N ILE A 62 15.46 3.95 7.31
CA ILE A 62 14.11 3.33 7.24
C ILE A 62 14.04 2.09 8.14
N PRO A 63 13.42 2.19 9.32
CA PRO A 63 13.58 1.17 10.34
C PRO A 63 13.24 -0.22 9.80
N PRO A 64 13.97 -1.29 10.17
CA PRO A 64 13.65 -2.65 9.72
C PRO A 64 12.20 -3.07 10.04
N ARG A 65 11.57 -2.42 11.02
CA ARG A 65 10.17 -2.64 11.43
C ARG A 65 9.12 -2.04 10.49
N TYR A 66 9.51 -1.11 9.62
CA TYR A 66 8.63 -0.43 8.67
C TYR A 66 7.83 -1.42 7.82
N TYR A 67 8.48 -2.50 7.39
CA TYR A 67 7.89 -3.63 6.63
C TYR A 67 8.34 -4.98 7.20
N ALA A 68 8.29 -5.14 8.52
CA ALA A 68 8.89 -6.30 9.19
C ALA A 68 8.16 -7.63 8.93
N ILE A 69 6.84 -7.64 8.72
CA ILE A 69 6.08 -8.89 8.61
C ILE A 69 5.70 -9.12 7.16
N MET A 70 6.56 -9.86 6.45
CA MET A 70 6.42 -10.09 4.99
C MET A 70 5.71 -11.39 4.63
N LYS A 71 5.69 -12.38 5.53
CA LYS A 71 5.06 -13.68 5.28
C LYS A 71 3.76 -13.81 6.05
N ILE A 72 2.77 -14.45 5.41
CA ILE A 72 1.47 -14.74 6.03
C ILE A 72 1.65 -15.59 7.29
N GLN A 73 2.51 -16.61 7.22
CA GLN A 73 2.79 -17.52 8.33
C GLN A 73 3.37 -16.79 9.55
N ASP A 74 4.22 -15.79 9.35
CA ASP A 74 4.81 -15.03 10.45
C ASP A 74 3.71 -14.26 11.21
N LEU A 75 2.76 -13.64 10.49
CA LEU A 75 1.61 -13.00 11.12
C LEU A 75 0.71 -14.01 11.84
N GLN A 76 0.41 -15.15 11.21
CA GLN A 76 -0.41 -16.20 11.82
C GLN A 76 0.19 -16.72 13.14
N ASN A 77 1.51 -16.93 13.17
CA ASN A 77 2.20 -17.39 14.38
C ASN A 77 2.06 -16.36 15.50
N LEU A 78 2.22 -15.08 15.19
CA LEU A 78 2.09 -14.01 16.19
C LEU A 78 0.64 -13.90 16.69
N ILE A 79 -0.37 -14.04 15.81
CA ILE A 79 -1.79 -14.07 16.19
C ILE A 79 -2.07 -15.25 17.12
N GLN A 80 -1.57 -16.44 16.79
CA GLN A 80 -1.77 -17.66 17.59
C GLN A 80 -1.11 -17.58 18.97
N GLN A 81 0.02 -16.89 19.08
CA GLN A 81 0.69 -16.64 20.36
C GLN A 81 -0.09 -15.65 21.25
N GLY A 82 -0.92 -14.79 20.65
CA GLY A 82 -1.66 -13.74 21.39
C GLY A 82 -0.77 -12.58 21.84
N ASP A 83 0.47 -12.52 21.37
CA ASP A 83 1.52 -11.60 21.83
C ASP A 83 1.52 -10.26 21.05
N LEU A 84 0.42 -9.88 20.39
CA LEU A 84 0.36 -8.65 19.61
C LEU A 84 -1.02 -7.99 19.60
N VAL A 85 -1.07 -6.70 19.28
CA VAL A 85 -2.29 -5.99 18.88
C VAL A 85 -2.28 -5.74 17.39
N LEU A 86 -3.27 -6.30 16.69
CA LEU A 86 -3.40 -6.21 15.24
C LEU A 86 -4.38 -5.09 14.92
N ILE A 87 -3.94 -4.11 14.15
CA ILE A 87 -4.74 -2.92 13.85
C ILE A 87 -4.98 -2.87 12.34
N ASP A 88 -6.25 -2.93 11.97
CA ASP A 88 -6.73 -2.61 10.63
C ASP A 88 -6.88 -1.09 10.50
N VAL A 89 -6.04 -0.46 9.68
CA VAL A 89 -6.08 1.00 9.46
C VAL A 89 -6.99 1.41 8.30
N ARG A 90 -7.84 0.50 7.80
CA ARG A 90 -8.87 0.80 6.80
C ARG A 90 -10.08 1.51 7.41
N GLU A 91 -10.97 1.98 6.55
CA GLU A 91 -12.23 2.58 7.00
C GLU A 91 -13.16 1.55 7.67
N PRO A 92 -14.03 1.95 8.60
CA PRO A 92 -14.89 1.02 9.33
C PRO A 92 -15.78 0.15 8.44
N SER A 93 -16.24 0.68 7.30
CA SER A 93 -17.01 -0.10 6.32
C SER A 93 -16.18 -1.23 5.70
N GLU A 94 -14.91 -0.97 5.34
CA GLU A 94 -14.01 -1.97 4.79
C GLU A 94 -13.70 -3.07 5.81
N TYR A 95 -13.58 -2.71 7.09
CA TYR A 95 -13.38 -3.64 8.20
C TYR A 95 -14.61 -4.52 8.44
N ALA A 96 -15.81 -3.92 8.48
CA ALA A 96 -17.07 -4.63 8.70
C ALA A 96 -17.34 -5.72 7.64
N PHE A 97 -16.98 -5.47 6.38
CA PHE A 97 -17.11 -6.43 5.28
C PHE A 97 -16.14 -7.61 5.36
N GLY A 98 -15.11 -7.53 6.19
CA GLY A 98 -14.12 -8.59 6.35
C GLY A 98 -12.78 -8.04 6.80
N HIS A 99 -12.21 -8.61 7.86
CA HIS A 99 -10.92 -8.24 8.45
C HIS A 99 -10.12 -9.47 8.87
N ILE A 100 -8.81 -9.29 9.11
CA ILE A 100 -7.96 -10.36 9.62
C ILE A 100 -8.42 -10.70 11.05
N PRO A 101 -8.55 -11.99 11.42
CA PRO A 101 -9.00 -12.37 12.74
C PRO A 101 -8.25 -11.66 13.88
N THR A 102 -8.95 -11.35 14.95
CA THR A 102 -8.45 -10.63 16.16
C THR A 102 -8.09 -9.15 15.96
N ALA A 103 -8.16 -8.62 14.74
CA ALA A 103 -7.84 -7.23 14.48
C ALA A 103 -8.86 -6.27 15.10
N ILE A 104 -8.38 -5.17 15.67
CA ILE A 104 -9.21 -3.99 15.98
C ILE A 104 -9.14 -2.99 14.83
N ASN A 105 -10.18 -2.16 14.67
CA ASN A 105 -10.17 -1.12 13.64
C ASN A 105 -9.83 0.25 14.22
N ILE A 106 -8.72 0.83 13.75
CA ILE A 106 -8.36 2.23 14.02
C ILE A 106 -7.97 2.87 12.67
N PRO A 107 -8.90 3.56 11.98
CA PRO A 107 -8.66 4.09 10.65
C PRO A 107 -7.45 5.03 10.60
N LEU A 108 -6.67 4.98 9.50
CA LEU A 108 -5.47 5.83 9.35
C LEU A 108 -5.76 7.32 9.59
N ARG A 109 -6.91 7.81 9.12
CA ARG A 109 -7.30 9.22 9.23
C ARG A 109 -7.47 9.70 10.66
N SER A 110 -7.80 8.79 11.57
CA SER A 110 -8.00 9.09 12.99
C SER A 110 -6.95 8.44 13.89
N LEU A 111 -5.94 7.76 13.31
CA LEU A 111 -4.93 7.00 14.06
C LEU A 111 -4.23 7.85 15.13
N THR A 112 -3.78 9.05 14.76
CA THR A 112 -3.06 9.95 15.69
C THR A 112 -3.96 10.59 16.74
N GLN A 113 -5.28 10.59 16.53
CA GLN A 113 -6.26 11.08 17.51
C GLN A 113 -6.67 9.99 18.51
N ASN A 114 -6.34 8.71 18.22
CA ASN A 114 -6.71 7.54 19.01
C ASN A 114 -5.46 6.80 19.53
N ILE A 115 -4.37 7.53 19.76
CA ILE A 115 -3.09 6.96 20.24
C ILE A 115 -3.21 6.31 21.63
N ASP A 116 -4.19 6.74 22.42
CA ASP A 116 -4.53 6.17 23.73
C ASP A 116 -5.00 4.71 23.64
N GLN A 117 -5.49 4.29 22.47
CA GLN A 117 -5.90 2.91 22.21
C GLN A 117 -4.74 2.01 21.72
N ILE A 118 -3.56 2.59 21.45
CA ILE A 118 -2.42 1.88 20.89
C ILE A 118 -1.41 1.59 22.02
N PRO A 119 -1.23 0.32 22.41
CA PRO A 119 -0.31 -0.01 23.49
C PRO A 119 1.15 0.24 23.08
N GLN A 120 1.98 0.56 24.06
CA GLN A 120 3.44 0.72 23.90
C GLN A 120 4.24 -0.44 24.53
N ASP A 121 3.58 -1.27 25.34
CA ASP A 121 4.19 -2.34 26.15
C ASP A 121 4.22 -3.71 25.46
N ARG A 122 3.55 -3.85 24.30
CA ARG A 122 3.49 -5.10 23.51
C ARG A 122 3.51 -4.83 22.01
N PRO A 123 3.93 -5.79 21.17
CA PRO A 123 3.96 -5.61 19.72
C PRO A 123 2.66 -5.10 19.12
N VAL A 124 2.75 -4.11 18.22
CA VAL A 124 1.63 -3.59 17.44
C VAL A 124 1.91 -3.86 15.96
N VAL A 125 0.93 -4.43 15.27
CA VAL A 125 1.03 -4.72 13.83
C VAL A 125 -0.07 -3.97 13.10
N LEU A 126 0.33 -3.14 12.13
CA LEU A 126 -0.62 -2.43 11.27
C LEU A 126 -0.81 -3.19 9.95
N TYR A 127 -2.03 -3.17 9.42
CA TYR A 127 -2.29 -3.59 8.04
C TYR A 127 -3.43 -2.78 7.41
N CYS A 128 -3.55 -2.82 6.08
CA CYS A 128 -4.66 -2.21 5.37
C CYS A 128 -5.13 -3.06 4.19
N THR A 129 -5.42 -2.44 3.04
CA THR A 129 -5.80 -3.17 1.82
C THR A 129 -4.58 -3.78 1.13
N THR A 130 -3.56 -2.96 0.84
CA THR A 130 -2.40 -3.29 -0.01
C THR A 130 -1.05 -2.83 0.56
N GLY A 131 -1.03 -2.30 1.78
CA GLY A 131 0.19 -1.83 2.45
C GLY A 131 0.44 -0.32 2.44
N TYR A 132 -0.18 0.48 1.56
CA TYR A 132 0.08 1.93 1.52
C TYR A 132 -0.29 2.66 2.81
N ARG A 133 -1.52 2.44 3.31
CA ARG A 133 -1.97 3.03 4.58
C ARG A 133 -1.21 2.47 5.77
N THR A 134 -0.75 1.22 5.67
CA THR A 134 0.11 0.58 6.66
C THR A 134 1.42 1.37 6.81
N ALA A 135 2.10 1.63 5.70
CA ALA A 135 3.36 2.36 5.66
C ALA A 135 3.21 3.76 6.30
N MET A 136 2.18 4.50 5.90
CA MET A 136 1.87 5.81 6.48
C MET A 136 1.59 5.75 7.99
N GLY A 137 0.84 4.74 8.45
CA GLY A 137 0.54 4.56 9.86
C GLY A 137 1.79 4.21 10.69
N VAL A 138 2.67 3.33 10.18
CA VAL A 138 3.91 2.98 10.88
C VAL A 138 4.82 4.20 10.99
N MET A 139 4.99 4.96 9.90
CA MET A 139 5.76 6.21 9.92
C MET A 139 5.19 7.20 10.94
N ALA A 140 3.87 7.42 10.94
CA ALA A 140 3.23 8.36 11.85
C ALA A 140 3.46 7.98 13.32
N LEU A 141 3.33 6.70 13.68
CA LEU A 141 3.53 6.25 15.06
C LEU A 141 5.01 6.27 15.47
N GLU A 142 5.94 5.91 14.58
CA GLU A 142 7.39 6.01 14.83
C GLU A 142 7.81 7.47 15.08
N LEU A 143 7.31 8.41 14.28
CA LEU A 143 7.56 9.85 14.48
C LEU A 143 6.95 10.37 15.80
N LEU A 144 5.93 9.70 16.34
CA LEU A 144 5.35 9.96 17.66
C LEU A 144 6.06 9.17 18.79
N GLY A 145 7.13 8.45 18.48
CA GLY A 145 7.99 7.76 19.46
C GLY A 145 7.66 6.30 19.72
N TYR A 146 6.73 5.69 18.97
CA TYR A 146 6.44 4.26 19.12
C TYR A 146 7.57 3.40 18.57
N GLN A 147 8.13 2.52 19.40
CA GLN A 147 9.23 1.62 19.00
C GLN A 147 8.78 0.16 18.74
N ASN A 148 7.55 -0.15 19.12
CA ASN A 148 6.94 -1.48 19.12
C ASN A 148 5.99 -1.72 17.92
N VAL A 149 5.89 -0.77 16.99
CA VAL A 149 5.00 -0.84 15.83
C VAL A 149 5.70 -1.50 14.64
N ARG A 150 4.98 -2.36 13.92
CA ARG A 150 5.45 -3.08 12.73
C ARG A 150 4.41 -3.03 11.61
N GLY A 151 4.86 -2.97 10.37
CA GLY A 151 3.98 -3.11 9.21
C GLY A 151 3.80 -4.55 8.76
N PHE A 152 2.58 -4.91 8.33
CA PHE A 152 2.27 -6.11 7.52
C PHE A 152 1.87 -5.71 6.09
N PRO A 153 2.84 -5.55 5.16
CA PRO A 153 2.59 -5.10 3.78
C PRO A 153 1.71 -6.00 2.93
N PRO A 154 1.78 -7.36 3.03
CA PRO A 154 0.85 -8.21 2.30
C PRO A 154 -0.60 -7.83 2.55
N SER A 155 -0.89 -7.35 3.77
CA SER A 155 -2.18 -6.75 4.12
C SER A 155 -3.34 -7.72 3.84
N ILE A 156 -4.59 -7.22 3.81
CA ILE A 156 -5.73 -8.12 3.63
C ILE A 156 -5.77 -8.75 2.22
N GLN A 157 -5.20 -8.12 1.19
CA GLN A 157 -5.13 -8.74 -0.13
C GLN A 157 -4.21 -9.97 -0.15
N GLY A 158 -3.01 -9.86 0.44
CA GLY A 158 -2.10 -11.00 0.58
C GLY A 158 -2.68 -12.09 1.47
N TRP A 159 -3.36 -11.71 2.56
CA TRP A 159 -4.07 -12.64 3.43
C TRP A 159 -5.11 -13.47 2.67
N LYS A 160 -6.00 -12.81 1.91
CA LYS A 160 -7.00 -13.48 1.06
C LYS A 160 -6.37 -14.33 -0.03
N ALA A 161 -5.32 -13.83 -0.69
CA ALA A 161 -4.63 -14.55 -1.75
C ALA A 161 -4.00 -15.85 -1.24
N ALA A 162 -3.62 -15.90 0.04
CA ALA A 162 -3.14 -17.09 0.72
C ALA A 162 -4.25 -18.01 1.26
N GLY A 163 -5.51 -17.78 0.85
CA GLY A 163 -6.66 -18.62 1.22
C GLY A 163 -7.08 -18.51 2.70
N GLN A 164 -6.62 -17.46 3.40
CA GLN A 164 -6.92 -17.30 4.82
C GLN A 164 -8.33 -16.73 5.02
N LEU A 165 -8.97 -17.18 6.11
CA LEU A 165 -10.31 -16.74 6.48
C LEU A 165 -10.30 -15.32 7.04
N LEU A 166 -11.41 -14.62 6.85
CA LEU A 166 -11.67 -13.31 7.44
C LEU A 166 -12.76 -13.42 8.50
N GLU A 167 -12.70 -12.54 9.48
CA GLU A 167 -13.80 -12.26 10.40
C GLU A 167 -14.67 -11.12 9.87
N THR A 168 -15.95 -11.10 10.24
CA THR A 168 -16.93 -10.08 9.86
C THR A 168 -17.67 -9.61 11.11
N VAL A 169 -18.17 -8.37 11.09
CA VAL A 169 -18.96 -7.78 12.20
C VAL A 169 -20.47 -7.76 11.86
N LEU A 170 -20.90 -8.63 10.94
CA LEU A 170 -22.28 -8.75 10.46
C LEU A 170 -22.92 -10.04 10.97
#